data_AF-A0A3C0TZ36-F1
#
_entry.id   AF-A0A3C0TZ36-F1
#
_cell.length_a   1.000
_cell.length_b   1.000
_cell.length_c   1.000
_cell.angle_alpha   90.00
_cell.angle_beta   90.00
_cell.angle_gamma   90.00
#
_symmetry.space_group_name_H-M   'P 1'
#
loop_
_entity.id
_entity.type
_entity.pdbx_description
1 polymer ?
#
loop_
_entity_poly.entity_id
_entity_poly.type
_entity_poly.pdbx_seq_one_letter_code
_entity_poly.pdbx_strand_id
1 'polypeptide(L)'
;MKAVKRILTLAAVMIIGLANAFALSEDNTVVENLGNLSRSEFEETMNETTEDEWIEVIGESMGEDSSITSFYQVTDENLDEEDEEMLDFVENNLKKNYGVKKNDAFISMVIRDINIAKSSLDGWMVLTHYDGKKYLHYPFYFALSL
;
A
#
# COMPACT_ATOMS: atom_id res chain seq x y z
N MET A 1 13.90 -12.03 5.36
CA MET A 1 12.98 -12.71 6.34
C MET A 1 12.35 -11.88 7.49
N LYS A 2 13.07 -11.22 8.42
CA LYS A 2 12.40 -10.48 9.54
C LYS A 2 11.66 -9.21 9.10
N ALA A 3 12.20 -8.50 8.11
CA ALA A 3 11.59 -7.28 7.55
C ALA A 3 10.31 -7.60 6.79
N VAL A 4 10.36 -8.59 5.87
CA VAL A 4 9.21 -9.12 5.13
C VAL A 4 8.02 -9.41 6.06
N LYS A 5 8.20 -10.27 7.07
CA LYS A 5 7.14 -10.60 8.03
C LYS A 5 6.56 -9.39 8.75
N ARG A 6 7.38 -8.39 9.06
CA ARG A 6 6.93 -7.16 9.73
C ARG A 6 6.10 -6.30 8.79
N ILE A 7 6.50 -6.12 7.54
CA ILE A 7 5.73 -5.35 6.56
C ILE A 7 4.40 -6.03 6.28
N LEU A 8 4.41 -7.36 6.13
CA LEU A 8 3.20 -8.15 5.95
C LEU A 8 2.23 -8.00 7.13
N THR A 9 2.72 -8.06 8.38
CA THR A 9 1.86 -7.83 9.56
C THR A 9 1.30 -6.39 9.62
N LEU A 10 2.05 -5.38 9.19
CA LEU A 10 1.62 -3.97 9.23
C LEU A 10 0.59 -3.67 8.14
N ALA A 11 0.83 -4.15 6.92
CA ALA A 11 -0.16 -4.13 5.84
C ALA A 11 -1.50 -4.68 6.33
N ALA A 12 -1.45 -5.73 7.16
CA ALA A 12 -2.66 -6.32 7.69
C ALA A 12 -3.44 -5.51 8.72
N VAL A 13 -2.74 -4.78 9.57
CA VAL A 13 -3.40 -3.92 10.55
C VAL A 13 -4.07 -2.71 9.86
N MET A 14 -3.47 -2.20 8.79
CA MET A 14 -4.00 -1.03 8.06
C MET A 14 -5.40 -1.28 7.46
N ILE A 15 -5.64 -2.47 6.90
CA ILE A 15 -6.89 -2.78 6.19
C ILE A 15 -8.06 -3.02 7.16
N ILE A 16 -7.81 -3.69 8.29
CA ILE A 16 -8.82 -3.84 9.38
C ILE A 16 -9.25 -2.46 9.91
N GLY A 17 -8.30 -1.51 10.01
CA GLY A 17 -8.58 -0.14 10.44
C GLY A 17 -9.51 0.60 9.48
N LEU A 18 -9.35 0.37 8.17
CA LEU A 18 -10.15 0.99 7.11
C LEU A 18 -11.60 0.52 7.10
N ALA A 19 -11.86 -0.79 7.24
CA ALA A 19 -13.23 -1.34 7.30
C ALA A 19 -14.10 -0.66 8.39
N ASN A 20 -13.48 -0.17 9.46
CA ASN A 20 -14.14 0.54 10.55
C ASN A 20 -14.16 2.09 10.38
N ALA A 21 -13.31 2.64 9.50
CA ALA A 21 -13.11 4.08 9.32
C ALA A 21 -13.87 4.68 8.12
N PHE A 22 -14.40 3.87 7.20
CA PHE A 22 -15.14 4.31 6.00
C PHE A 22 -16.41 5.14 6.26
N ALA A 23 -16.75 5.42 7.52
CA ALA A 23 -17.80 6.37 7.88
C ALA A 23 -17.31 7.83 8.03
N LEU A 24 -16.00 8.15 8.07
CA LEU A 24 -15.57 9.40 8.72
C LEU A 24 -14.37 10.22 8.18
N SER A 25 -13.72 9.96 7.04
CA SER A 25 -12.64 10.89 6.58
C SER A 25 -12.58 11.17 5.07
N GLU A 26 -12.32 12.44 4.75
CA GLU A 26 -12.01 12.98 3.41
C GLU A 26 -10.61 12.58 2.90
N ASP A 27 -9.80 11.89 3.70
CA ASP A 27 -8.48 11.42 3.30
C ASP A 27 -8.60 10.10 2.52
N ASN A 28 -8.42 10.17 1.20
CA ASN A 28 -8.39 9.01 0.29
C ASN A 28 -7.13 8.14 0.48
N THR A 29 -6.37 8.33 1.55
CA THR A 29 -5.13 7.59 1.78
C THR A 29 -4.82 7.38 3.24
N VAL A 30 -4.42 6.15 3.56
CA VAL A 30 -3.92 5.75 4.88
C VAL A 30 -2.44 5.40 4.74
N VAL A 31 -1.63 5.87 5.67
CA VAL A 31 -0.17 5.70 5.63
C VAL A 31 0.34 5.15 6.95
N GLU A 32 1.23 4.16 6.88
CA GLU A 32 1.94 3.60 8.02
C GLU A 32 3.46 3.61 7.79
N ASN A 33 4.20 3.96 8.85
CA ASN A 33 5.66 3.99 8.83
C ASN A 33 6.20 2.60 9.21
N LEU A 34 6.94 1.97 8.29
CA LEU A 34 7.51 0.64 8.44
C LEU A 34 8.85 0.65 9.21
N GLY A 35 9.42 1.85 9.40
CA GLY A 35 10.70 2.11 10.03
C GLY A 35 11.77 2.53 9.03
N ASN A 36 13.03 2.41 9.45
CA ASN A 36 14.17 2.78 8.62
C ASN A 36 14.75 1.52 7.97
N LEU A 37 14.74 1.47 6.64
CA LEU A 37 15.33 0.42 5.82
C LEU A 37 16.38 1.02 4.90
N SER A 38 17.54 0.36 4.76
CA SER A 38 18.43 0.69 3.65
C SER A 38 17.78 0.33 2.32
N ARG A 39 18.24 0.96 1.24
CA ARG A 39 17.78 0.64 -0.12
C ARG A 39 17.89 -0.86 -0.43
N SER A 40 19.00 -1.51 -0.06
CA SER A 40 19.18 -2.94 -0.31
C SER A 40 18.21 -3.80 0.50
N GLU A 41 17.94 -3.46 1.76
CA GLU A 41 16.96 -4.19 2.57
C GLU A 41 15.54 -4.03 2.03
N PHE A 42 15.22 -2.84 1.52
CA PHE A 42 13.94 -2.56 0.88
C PHE A 42 13.78 -3.34 -0.42
N GLU A 43 14.76 -3.27 -1.33
CA GLU A 43 14.76 -4.02 -2.60
C GLU A 43 14.77 -5.54 -2.37
N GLU A 44 15.54 -6.04 -1.39
CA GLU A 44 15.50 -7.45 -0.97
C GLU A 44 14.11 -7.84 -0.52
N THR A 45 13.46 -7.01 0.30
CA THR A 45 12.08 -7.29 0.75
C THR A 45 11.09 -7.33 -0.42
N MET A 46 11.22 -6.42 -1.39
CA MET A 46 10.33 -6.41 -2.57
C MET A 46 10.57 -7.60 -3.50
N ASN A 47 11.83 -8.03 -3.65
CA ASN A 47 12.19 -9.15 -4.52
C ASN A 47 11.94 -10.53 -3.89
N GLU A 48 12.03 -10.64 -2.56
CA GLU A 48 11.77 -11.90 -1.84
C GLU A 48 10.29 -12.21 -1.69
N THR A 49 9.41 -11.19 -1.73
CA THR A 49 7.98 -11.37 -1.48
C THR A 49 7.23 -11.57 -2.78
N THR A 50 6.56 -12.72 -2.93
CA THR A 50 5.77 -12.99 -4.14
C THR A 50 4.43 -12.25 -4.11
N GLU A 51 3.81 -12.09 -5.28
CA GLU A 51 2.46 -11.53 -5.39
C GLU A 51 1.45 -12.34 -4.55
N ASP A 52 1.55 -13.67 -4.55
CA ASP A 52 0.69 -14.55 -3.75
C ASP A 52 0.84 -14.31 -2.25
N GLU A 53 2.06 -14.05 -1.75
CA GLU A 53 2.29 -13.74 -0.33
C GLU A 53 1.68 -12.39 0.06
N TRP A 54 1.68 -11.41 -0.85
CA TRP A 54 0.97 -10.15 -0.63
C TRP A 54 -0.54 -10.34 -0.62
N ILE A 55 -1.08 -11.17 -1.52
CA ILE A 55 -2.51 -11.52 -1.57
C ILE A 55 -2.93 -12.22 -0.28
N GLU A 56 -2.18 -13.22 0.16
CA GLU A 56 -2.49 -13.97 1.40
C GLU A 56 -2.59 -13.01 2.58
N VAL A 57 -1.61 -12.11 2.71
CA VAL A 57 -1.57 -11.13 3.78
C VAL A 57 -2.76 -10.18 3.69
N ILE A 58 -2.99 -9.55 2.54
CA ILE A 58 -4.15 -8.66 2.36
C ILE A 58 -5.44 -9.43 2.67
N GLY A 59 -5.57 -10.69 2.25
CA GLY A 59 -6.71 -11.54 2.57
C GLY A 59 -6.91 -11.75 4.07
N GLU A 60 -5.85 -12.09 4.81
CA GLU A 60 -5.88 -12.23 6.28
C GLU A 60 -6.29 -10.93 6.98
N SER A 61 -5.95 -9.80 6.36
CA SER A 61 -6.20 -8.45 6.86
C SER A 61 -7.63 -7.98 6.70
N MET A 62 -8.40 -8.65 5.86
CA MET A 62 -9.68 -8.15 5.38
C MET A 62 -10.88 -8.76 6.11
N GLY A 63 -10.63 -9.76 6.97
CA GLY A 63 -11.67 -10.51 7.65
C GLY A 63 -12.36 -11.52 6.73
N GLU A 64 -13.12 -12.44 7.33
CA GLU A 64 -13.70 -13.60 6.63
C GLU A 64 -14.74 -13.23 5.56
N ASP A 65 -15.32 -12.03 5.62
CA ASP A 65 -16.41 -11.59 4.74
C ASP A 65 -15.93 -10.90 3.45
N SER A 66 -14.63 -10.59 3.35
CA SER A 66 -14.05 -9.90 2.20
C SER A 66 -13.16 -10.81 1.36
N SER A 67 -13.17 -10.60 0.04
CA SER A 67 -12.33 -11.36 -0.89
C SER A 67 -11.61 -10.48 -1.89
N ILE A 68 -10.34 -10.79 -2.13
CA ILE A 68 -9.55 -10.15 -3.19
C ILE A 68 -10.04 -10.67 -4.54
N THR A 69 -10.52 -9.75 -5.38
CA THR A 69 -10.98 -10.03 -6.74
C THR A 69 -9.92 -9.72 -7.79
N SER A 70 -8.98 -8.83 -7.48
CA SER A 70 -7.81 -8.55 -8.29
C SER A 70 -6.69 -8.04 -7.40
N PHE A 71 -5.47 -8.48 -7.69
CA PHE A 71 -4.25 -7.98 -7.10
C PHE A 71 -3.13 -8.19 -8.12
N TYR A 72 -2.33 -7.17 -8.39
CA TYR A 72 -1.16 -7.29 -9.25
C TYR A 72 -0.21 -6.11 -9.03
N GLN A 73 1.08 -6.33 -9.31
CA GLN A 73 2.06 -5.27 -9.28
C GLN A 73 1.90 -4.33 -10.49
N VAL A 74 1.87 -3.02 -10.24
CA VAL A 74 2.03 -2.01 -11.27
C VAL A 74 3.54 -1.80 -11.49
N THR A 75 3.97 -1.99 -12.73
CA THR A 75 5.35 -1.97 -13.23
C THR A 75 5.49 -0.88 -14.29
N ASP A 76 6.72 -0.50 -14.63
CA ASP A 76 6.98 0.50 -15.68
C ASP A 76 6.36 0.14 -17.06
N GLU A 77 6.02 -1.13 -17.30
CA GLU A 77 5.41 -1.60 -18.55
C GLU A 77 3.89 -1.40 -18.60
N ASN A 78 3.21 -1.33 -17.45
CA ASN A 78 1.75 -1.18 -17.35
C ASN A 78 1.29 0.07 -16.58
N LEU A 79 2.24 0.88 -16.09
CA LEU A 79 2.01 2.18 -15.46
C LEU A 79 1.27 3.12 -16.43
N ASP A 80 0.15 3.69 -15.98
CA ASP A 80 -0.60 4.70 -16.72
C ASP A 80 -0.65 6.07 -16.03
N GLU A 81 -1.38 7.03 -16.63
CA GLU A 81 -1.51 8.40 -16.12
C GLU A 81 -2.19 8.45 -14.74
N GLU A 82 -3.16 7.56 -14.47
CA GLU A 82 -3.84 7.50 -13.17
C GLU A 82 -2.89 6.97 -12.09
N ASP A 83 -2.08 5.96 -12.42
CA ASP A 83 -1.02 5.46 -11.53
C ASP A 83 0.02 6.54 -11.21
N GLU A 84 0.46 7.31 -12.22
CA GLU A 84 1.41 8.42 -12.02
C GLU A 84 0.84 9.49 -11.09
N GLU A 85 -0.40 9.91 -11.31
CA GLU A 85 -1.09 10.87 -10.43
C GLU A 85 -1.22 10.36 -8.99
N MET A 86 -1.49 9.05 -8.83
CA MET A 86 -1.57 8.40 -7.53
C MET A 86 -0.22 8.38 -6.82
N LEU A 87 0.89 8.10 -7.52
CA LEU A 87 2.23 8.13 -6.94
C LEU A 87 2.61 9.55 -6.50
N ASP A 88 2.32 10.56 -7.32
CA ASP A 88 2.51 11.97 -6.98
C ASP A 88 1.68 12.38 -5.75
N PHE A 89 0.44 11.91 -5.68
CA PHE A 89 -0.42 12.12 -4.53
C PHE A 89 0.20 11.53 -3.25
N VAL A 90 0.68 10.28 -3.29
CA VAL A 90 1.32 9.61 -2.15
C VAL A 90 2.57 10.36 -1.71
N GLU A 91 3.46 10.74 -2.64
CA GLU A 91 4.65 11.52 -2.32
C GLU A 91 4.30 12.84 -1.62
N ASN A 92 3.31 13.56 -2.14
CA ASN A 92 2.89 14.84 -1.59
C ASN A 92 2.27 14.69 -0.19
N ASN A 93 1.49 13.62 0.02
CA ASN A 93 0.95 13.29 1.34
C ASN A 93 2.08 13.01 2.35
N LEU A 94 3.05 12.17 1.97
CA LEU A 94 4.21 11.84 2.80
C LEU A 94 5.01 13.09 3.17
N LYS A 95 5.35 13.94 2.19
CA LYS A 95 6.09 15.19 2.42
C LYS A 95 5.36 16.15 3.36
N LYS A 96 4.03 16.24 3.23
CA LYS A 96 3.21 17.20 3.99
C LYS A 96 2.97 16.74 5.42
N ASN A 97 2.68 15.46 5.60
CA ASN A 97 2.16 14.92 6.86
C ASN A 97 3.20 14.17 7.68
N TYR A 98 4.30 13.74 7.05
CA TYR A 98 5.36 12.96 7.69
C TYR A 98 6.70 13.70 7.58
N GLY A 99 7.45 13.72 8.68
CA GLY A 99 8.80 14.26 8.70
C GLY A 99 9.80 13.30 8.04
N VAL A 100 9.64 13.05 6.73
CA VAL A 100 10.36 12.02 5.96
C VAL A 100 11.87 12.25 6.04
N LYS A 101 12.59 11.20 6.46
CA LYS A 101 14.05 11.16 6.56
C LYS A 101 14.62 10.06 5.67
N LYS A 102 15.92 10.20 5.40
CA LYS A 102 16.67 9.18 4.66
C LYS A 102 16.48 7.81 5.31
N ASN A 103 16.24 6.81 4.46
CA ASN A 103 15.96 5.42 4.77
C ASN A 103 14.56 5.17 5.35
N ASP A 104 13.69 6.17 5.46
CA ASP A 104 12.32 5.92 5.89
C ASP A 104 11.59 5.07 4.83
N ALA A 105 10.88 4.05 5.31
CA ALA A 105 10.01 3.20 4.52
C ALA A 105 8.56 3.31 5.00
N PHE A 106 7.63 3.35 4.06
CA PHE A 106 6.21 3.52 4.29
C PHE A 106 5.42 2.51 3.46
N ILE A 107 4.25 2.18 3.97
CA ILE A 107 3.17 1.59 3.18
C ILE A 107 2.03 2.60 3.15
N SER A 108 1.50 2.87 1.97
CA SER A 108 0.35 3.76 1.76
C SER A 108 -0.75 2.97 1.08
N MET A 109 -1.98 3.07 1.58
CA MET A 109 -3.16 2.56 0.88
C MET A 109 -3.95 3.74 0.35
N VAL A 110 -4.13 3.81 -0.97
CA VAL A 110 -4.91 4.83 -1.66
C VAL A 110 -6.22 4.20 -2.10
N ILE A 111 -7.34 4.78 -1.69
CA ILE A 111 -8.68 4.32 -2.08
C ILE A 111 -9.12 5.11 -3.31
N ARG A 112 -9.42 4.40 -4.40
CA ARG A 112 -9.90 5.02 -5.64
C ARG A 112 -11.41 5.13 -5.65
N ASP A 113 -12.09 4.00 -5.51
CA ASP A 113 -13.55 3.93 -5.55
C ASP A 113 -14.12 2.99 -4.48
N ILE A 114 -15.29 3.34 -3.98
CA ILE A 114 -16.09 2.55 -3.06
C ILE A 114 -17.49 2.42 -3.64
N ASN A 115 -17.82 1.22 -4.10
CA ASN A 115 -19.13 0.91 -4.64
C ASN A 115 -20.01 0.23 -3.58
N ILE A 116 -20.76 1.05 -2.84
CA ILE A 116 -21.67 0.57 -1.78
C ILE A 116 -22.73 -0.39 -2.34
N ALA A 117 -23.23 -0.15 -3.56
CA ALA A 117 -24.30 -0.97 -4.14
C ALA A 117 -23.83 -2.37 -4.54
N LYS A 118 -22.54 -2.52 -4.85
CA LYS A 118 -21.92 -3.79 -5.21
C LYS A 118 -21.13 -4.41 -4.07
N SER A 119 -21.09 -3.76 -2.90
CA SER A 119 -20.17 -4.09 -1.82
C SER A 119 -18.75 -4.31 -2.37
N SER A 120 -18.19 -3.32 -3.05
CA SER A 120 -16.84 -3.44 -3.60
C SER A 120 -16.00 -2.20 -3.36
N LEU A 121 -14.69 -2.39 -3.35
CA LEU A 121 -13.72 -1.33 -3.15
C LEU A 121 -12.49 -1.62 -4.01
N ASP A 122 -11.89 -0.59 -4.59
CA ASP A 122 -10.61 -0.72 -5.28
C ASP A 122 -9.66 0.46 -5.00
N GLY A 123 -8.38 0.24 -5.29
CA GLY A 123 -7.33 1.20 -5.05
C GLY A 123 -5.93 0.61 -5.19
N TRP A 124 -4.98 1.24 -4.52
CA TRP A 124 -3.57 0.87 -4.59
C TRP A 124 -2.95 0.74 -3.21
N MET A 125 -2.07 -0.24 -3.06
CA MET A 125 -1.12 -0.35 -1.97
C MET A 125 0.25 0.05 -2.51
N VAL A 126 0.86 1.09 -1.95
CA VAL A 126 2.14 1.64 -2.41
C VAL A 126 3.18 1.50 -1.33
N LEU A 127 4.20 0.68 -1.59
CA LEU A 127 5.38 0.60 -0.75
C LEU A 127 6.38 1.64 -1.20
N THR A 128 6.80 2.49 -0.27
CA THR A 128 7.61 3.67 -0.57
C THR A 128 8.85 3.70 0.30
N HIS A 129 10.02 3.86 -0.30
CA HIS A 129 11.27 4.10 0.42
C HIS A 129 11.90 5.43 -0.03
N TYR A 130 12.30 6.27 0.93
CA TYR A 130 13.01 7.52 0.64
C TYR A 130 14.51 7.37 0.91
N ASP A 131 15.34 7.41 -0.15
CA ASP A 131 16.79 7.20 -0.02
C ASP A 131 17.57 8.45 0.44
N GLY A 132 16.86 9.54 0.73
CA GLY A 132 17.42 10.85 1.04
C GLY A 132 17.53 11.79 -0.16
N LYS A 133 17.24 11.32 -1.38
CA LYS A 133 17.24 12.10 -2.62
C LYS A 133 15.97 11.94 -3.43
N LYS A 134 15.43 10.72 -3.48
CA LYS A 134 14.22 10.39 -4.24
C LYS A 134 13.39 9.33 -3.51
N TYR A 135 12.12 9.27 -3.87
CA TYR A 135 11.24 8.19 -3.48
C TYR A 135 11.40 7.03 -4.48
N LEU A 136 11.35 5.81 -3.96
CA LEU A 136 11.26 4.58 -4.73
C LEU A 136 9.93 3.95 -4.39
N HIS A 137 9.08 3.76 -5.39
CA HIS A 137 7.73 3.23 -5.23
C HIS A 137 7.62 1.82 -5.81
N TYR A 138 6.85 0.99 -5.11
CA TYR A 138 6.41 -0.33 -5.53
C TYR A 138 4.89 -0.38 -5.36
N PRO A 139 4.13 0.08 -6.37
CA PRO A 139 2.68 0.09 -6.36
C PRO A 139 2.08 -1.28 -6.71
N PHE A 140 1.02 -1.63 -6.01
CA PHE A 140 0.18 -2.79 -6.27
C PHE A 140 -1.27 -2.32 -6.38
N TYR A 141 -1.92 -2.64 -7.48
CA TYR A 141 -3.36 -2.44 -7.60
C TYR A 141 -4.08 -3.54 -6.85
N PHE A 142 -5.19 -3.21 -6.20
CA PHE A 142 -6.08 -4.19 -5.58
C PHE A 142 -7.56 -3.84 -5.83
N ALA A 143 -8.39 -4.88 -5.92
CA ALA A 143 -9.84 -4.76 -5.95
C ALA A 143 -10.48 -5.85 -5.10
N LEU A 144 -11.54 -5.49 -4.39
CA LEU A 144 -12.11 -6.26 -3.29
C LEU A 144 -13.63 -6.35 -3.44
N SER A 145 -14.16 -7.51 -3.07
CA SER A 145 -15.56 -7.67 -2.70
C SER A 145 -15.67 -7.67 -1.18
N LEU A 146 -16.59 -6.88 -0.64
CA LEU A 146 -16.93 -6.71 0.76
C LEU A 146 -18.25 -7.42 1.11
#